data_AF-A0A938LL67-F1
#
_entry.id   AF-A0A938LL67-F1
#
_cell.length_a   1.000
_cell.length_b   1.000
_cell.length_c   1.000
_cell.angle_alpha   90.00
_cell.angle_beta   90.00
_cell.angle_gamma   90.00
#
_symmetry.space_group_name_H-M   'P 1'
#
loop_
_entity.id
_entity.type
_entity.pdbx_description
1 polymer ?
#
loop_
_entity_poly.entity_id
_entity_poly.type
_entity_poly.pdbx_seq_one_letter_code
_entity_poly.pdbx_strand_id
1 'polypeptide(L)'
;MTEPNWLQCAAAVMPACVVLAALAADAGEAADALDPARIRAVAAMLPERPAAPGRPIADRAAWDRLASEPAFKEVVAKAEALLAEPIPEQPDDLFLDYSRTGNRSRFQEVAFARRRRLAPLVLAECVENKGRFVAGIEALVDALAAERTWVLPAHDRSLANFQGKSVDIDLF
;
A
#
# COMPACT_ATOMS: atom_id res chain seq x y z
N MET A 1 -45.19 32.80 -33.18
CA MET A 1 -45.21 33.35 -31.81
C MET A 1 -45.91 32.35 -30.93
N THR A 2 -45.13 31.60 -30.15
CA THR A 2 -45.44 30.87 -28.89
C THR A 2 -44.32 29.85 -28.71
N GLU A 3 -43.35 30.14 -27.86
CA GLU A 3 -42.29 29.20 -27.47
C GLU A 3 -42.86 28.09 -26.57
N PRO A 4 -42.49 26.81 -26.76
CA PRO A 4 -42.82 25.76 -25.81
C PRO A 4 -41.86 25.76 -24.62
N ASN A 5 -42.46 25.91 -23.45
CA ASN A 5 -41.92 25.80 -22.09
C ASN A 5 -41.39 24.38 -21.80
N TRP A 6 -40.07 24.19 -21.85
CA TRP A 6 -39.42 22.91 -21.54
C TRP A 6 -39.04 22.72 -20.05
N LEU A 7 -39.51 23.58 -19.15
CA LEU A 7 -39.12 23.56 -17.73
C LEU A 7 -40.01 22.70 -16.81
N GLN A 8 -40.68 21.67 -17.35
CA GLN A 8 -41.60 20.83 -16.55
C GLN A 8 -41.26 19.34 -16.42
N CYS A 9 -40.09 18.87 -16.85
CA CYS A 9 -39.71 17.46 -16.72
C CYS A 9 -38.29 17.26 -16.18
N ALA A 10 -38.04 17.53 -14.90
CA ALA A 10 -36.81 17.05 -14.23
C ALA A 10 -36.89 16.96 -12.69
N ALA A 11 -38.07 16.79 -12.10
CA ALA A 11 -38.23 16.72 -10.64
C ALA A 11 -38.83 15.39 -10.19
N ALA A 12 -38.19 14.24 -10.51
CA ALA A 12 -38.60 12.94 -9.96
C ALA A 12 -37.58 11.77 -10.12
N VAL A 13 -36.26 11.99 -10.16
CA VAL A 13 -35.30 10.83 -10.19
C VAL A 13 -34.05 11.06 -9.32
N MET A 14 -34.18 11.71 -8.17
CA MET A 14 -33.08 11.89 -7.21
C MET A 14 -33.55 11.70 -5.77
N PRO A 15 -33.93 10.47 -5.36
CA PRO A 15 -33.51 10.06 -4.02
C PRO A 15 -33.12 8.57 -3.88
N ALA A 16 -32.92 7.82 -4.97
CA ALA A 16 -32.64 6.37 -4.87
C ALA A 16 -31.14 6.02 -4.64
N CYS A 17 -30.20 6.95 -4.90
CA CYS A 17 -28.77 6.67 -4.74
C CYS A 17 -28.20 6.96 -3.35
N VAL A 18 -28.95 7.61 -2.45
CA VAL A 18 -28.45 7.96 -1.10
C VAL A 18 -28.68 6.83 -0.09
N VAL A 19 -29.62 5.91 -0.34
CA VAL A 19 -29.97 4.85 0.63
C VAL A 19 -29.15 3.56 0.43
N LEU A 20 -28.54 3.33 -0.74
CA LEU A 20 -27.66 2.16 -0.95
C LEU A 20 -26.22 2.35 -0.45
N ALA A 21 -25.81 3.55 -0.06
CA ALA A 21 -24.48 3.79 0.51
C ALA A 21 -24.36 3.38 2.00
N ALA A 22 -25.47 3.02 2.65
CA ALA A 22 -25.51 2.72 4.08
C ALA A 22 -25.31 1.24 4.44
N LEU A 23 -25.06 0.34 3.47
CA LEU A 23 -24.99 -1.12 3.71
C LEU A 23 -23.69 -1.80 3.26
N ALA A 24 -22.62 -1.03 2.98
CA ALA A 24 -21.31 -1.58 2.63
C ALA A 24 -20.15 -0.99 3.44
N ALA A 25 -20.42 -0.61 4.69
CA ALA A 25 -19.39 -0.26 5.66
C ALA A 25 -19.48 -1.19 6.87
N ASP A 26 -19.39 -2.49 6.61
CA ASP A 26 -18.83 -3.42 7.60
C ASP A 26 -17.37 -3.69 7.17
N ALA A 27 -16.62 -2.61 7.03
CA ALA A 27 -15.18 -2.66 6.90
C ALA A 27 -14.65 -2.77 8.33
N GLY A 28 -14.28 -3.99 8.71
CA GLY A 28 -13.47 -4.39 9.86
C GLY A 28 -13.54 -3.48 11.10
N GLU A 29 -14.08 -4.04 12.19
CA GLU A 29 -13.94 -3.57 13.58
C GLU A 29 -12.78 -2.57 13.71
N ALA A 30 -13.15 -1.29 13.78
CA ALA A 30 -12.22 -0.19 13.70
C ALA A 30 -11.07 -0.47 14.65
N ALA A 31 -9.83 -0.46 14.13
CA ALA A 31 -8.63 -0.47 14.94
C ALA A 31 -8.88 0.45 16.14
N ASP A 32 -8.77 -0.09 17.36
CA ASP A 32 -9.05 0.63 18.61
C ASP A 32 -8.64 2.10 18.45
N ALA A 33 -9.60 3.02 18.64
CA ALA A 33 -9.37 4.44 18.40
C ALA A 33 -8.07 4.85 19.09
N LEU A 34 -7.07 5.28 18.31
CA LEU A 34 -5.72 5.56 18.81
C LEU A 34 -5.80 6.51 20.01
N ASP A 35 -5.24 6.09 21.15
CA ASP A 35 -5.29 6.88 22.38
C ASP A 35 -4.68 8.29 22.15
N PRO A 36 -5.47 9.37 22.26
CA PRO A 36 -4.99 10.73 22.06
C PRO A 36 -3.84 11.11 23.01
N ALA A 37 -3.80 10.55 24.22
CA ALA A 37 -2.70 10.77 25.14
C ALA A 37 -1.42 10.12 24.63
N ARG A 38 -1.50 8.90 24.08
CA ARG A 38 -0.36 8.24 23.44
C ARG A 38 0.13 9.00 22.21
N ILE A 39 -0.78 9.52 21.37
CA ILE A 39 -0.43 10.36 20.22
C ILE A 39 0.37 11.58 20.68
N ARG A 40 -0.11 12.31 21.69
CA ARG A 40 0.61 13.48 22.23
C ARG A 40 1.98 13.12 22.79
N ALA A 41 2.07 11.99 23.51
CA ALA A 41 3.33 11.51 24.07
C ALA A 41 4.36 11.18 22.97
N VAL A 42 3.94 10.50 21.90
CA VAL A 42 4.83 10.20 20.76
C VAL A 42 5.19 11.47 19.99
N ALA A 43 4.23 12.36 19.75
CA ALA A 43 4.49 13.64 19.06
C ALA A 43 5.55 14.48 19.78
N ALA A 44 5.54 14.49 21.12
CA ALA A 44 6.54 15.18 21.93
C ALA A 44 7.95 14.54 21.85
N MET A 45 8.08 13.30 21.39
CA MET A 45 9.37 12.62 21.17
C MET A 45 9.94 12.89 19.77
N LEU A 46 9.12 13.38 18.84
CA LEU A 46 9.52 13.60 17.46
C LEU A 46 10.08 15.03 17.26
N PRO A 47 11.02 15.23 16.33
CA PRO A 47 11.46 16.57 15.97
C PRO A 47 10.32 17.38 15.33
N GLU A 48 10.34 18.70 15.48
CA GLU A 48 9.34 19.61 14.86
C GLU A 48 9.27 19.46 13.34
N ARG A 49 10.40 19.10 12.70
CA ARG A 49 10.49 18.85 11.27
C ARG A 49 10.71 17.36 11.02
N PRO A 50 9.97 16.73 10.08
CA PRO A 50 10.20 15.35 9.70
C PRO A 50 11.67 15.13 9.31
N ALA A 51 12.31 14.19 9.96
CA ALA A 51 13.63 13.70 9.59
C ALA A 51 13.49 12.22 9.24
N ALA A 52 14.02 11.83 8.08
CA ALA A 52 14.05 10.45 7.63
C ALA A 52 15.51 10.02 7.45
N PRO A 53 15.82 8.72 7.63
CA PRO A 53 17.11 8.20 7.21
C PRO A 53 17.26 8.38 5.69
N GLY A 54 18.36 9.02 5.25
CA GLY A 54 18.68 9.21 3.84
C GLY A 54 18.76 10.67 3.39
N ARG A 55 18.99 10.88 2.09
CA ARG A 55 19.02 12.21 1.46
C ARG A 55 17.60 12.60 1.02
N PRO A 56 17.13 13.82 1.29
CA PRO A 56 15.81 14.24 0.81
C PRO A 56 15.80 14.24 -0.72
N ILE A 57 14.62 14.02 -1.31
CA ILE A 57 14.48 14.10 -2.77
C ILE A 57 14.82 15.52 -3.29
N ALA A 58 14.80 16.56 -2.47
CA ALA A 58 15.26 17.88 -2.89
C ALA A 58 16.79 18.00 -3.09
N ASP A 59 17.61 17.07 -2.55
CA ASP A 59 19.08 17.10 -2.69
C ASP A 59 19.53 16.59 -4.08
N ARG A 60 19.20 17.35 -5.12
CA ARG A 60 19.47 16.97 -6.51
C ARG A 60 20.94 16.70 -6.79
N ALA A 61 21.85 17.48 -6.20
CA ALA A 61 23.28 17.25 -6.35
C ALA A 61 23.71 15.85 -5.87
N ALA A 62 23.14 15.33 -4.78
CA ALA A 62 23.41 13.96 -4.34
C ALA A 62 22.83 12.92 -5.29
N TRP A 63 21.58 13.10 -5.71
CA TRP A 63 20.89 12.14 -6.58
C TRP A 63 21.42 12.12 -8.01
N ASP A 64 21.81 13.27 -8.57
CA ASP A 64 22.41 13.39 -9.90
C ASP A 64 23.78 12.69 -9.97
N ARG A 65 24.56 12.75 -8.88
CA ARG A 65 25.79 11.95 -8.78
C ARG A 65 25.48 10.46 -8.84
N LEU A 66 24.51 9.99 -8.06
CA LEU A 66 24.10 8.58 -8.08
C LEU A 66 23.53 8.18 -9.45
N ALA A 67 22.75 9.04 -10.10
CA ALA A 67 22.20 8.80 -11.44
C ALA A 67 23.28 8.54 -12.50
N SER A 68 24.48 9.10 -12.31
CA SER A 68 25.60 8.88 -13.22
C SER A 68 26.22 7.47 -13.10
N GLU A 69 26.05 6.81 -11.95
CA GLU A 69 26.59 5.48 -11.66
C GLU A 69 25.83 4.38 -12.42
N PRO A 70 26.54 3.41 -13.04
CA PRO A 70 25.89 2.30 -13.75
C PRO A 70 24.86 1.54 -12.90
N ALA A 71 25.16 1.30 -11.62
CA ALA A 71 24.26 0.58 -10.72
C ALA A 71 22.88 1.26 -10.56
N PHE A 72 22.82 2.59 -10.57
CA PHE A 72 21.53 3.30 -10.47
C PHE A 72 20.78 3.36 -11.79
N LYS A 73 21.48 3.32 -12.94
CA LYS A 73 20.83 3.12 -14.24
C LYS A 73 20.16 1.75 -14.31
N GLU A 74 20.79 0.72 -13.78
CA GLU A 74 20.20 -0.62 -13.64
C GLU A 74 18.98 -0.63 -12.70
N VAL A 75 19.02 0.13 -11.60
CA VAL A 75 17.87 0.31 -10.70
C VAL A 75 16.68 0.92 -11.44
N VAL A 76 16.91 1.97 -12.25
CA VAL A 76 15.84 2.61 -13.05
C VAL A 76 15.26 1.62 -14.07
N ALA A 77 16.11 0.90 -14.80
CA ALA A 77 15.64 -0.11 -15.78
C ALA A 77 14.87 -1.25 -15.10
N LYS A 78 15.31 -1.68 -13.91
CA LYS A 78 14.57 -2.68 -13.11
C LYS A 78 13.23 -2.15 -12.65
N ALA A 79 13.17 -0.90 -12.17
CA ALA A 79 11.93 -0.27 -11.76
C ALA A 79 10.92 -0.16 -12.92
N GLU A 80 11.40 0.17 -14.13
CA GLU A 80 10.60 0.18 -15.35
C GLU A 80 9.99 -1.19 -15.66
N ALA A 81 10.80 -2.25 -15.63
CA ALA A 81 10.32 -3.60 -15.86
C ALA A 81 9.26 -4.01 -14.82
N LEU A 82 9.50 -3.70 -13.54
CA LEU A 82 8.55 -4.01 -12.47
C LEU A 82 7.24 -3.22 -12.57
N LEU A 83 7.28 -1.98 -13.09
CA LEU A 83 6.10 -1.15 -13.28
C LEU A 83 5.22 -1.67 -14.43
N ALA A 84 5.82 -2.36 -15.41
CA ALA A 84 5.10 -3.01 -16.52
C ALA A 84 4.43 -4.33 -16.11
N GLU A 85 4.83 -4.92 -14.99
CA GLU A 85 4.24 -6.16 -14.47
C GLU A 85 3.15 -5.88 -13.44
N PRO A 86 2.02 -6.63 -13.45
CA PRO A 86 1.05 -6.54 -12.37
C PRO A 86 1.68 -6.92 -11.03
N ILE A 87 1.18 -6.34 -9.93
CA ILE A 87 1.54 -6.78 -8.59
C ILE A 87 1.05 -8.23 -8.42
N PRO A 88 1.88 -9.18 -7.96
CA PRO A 88 1.45 -10.54 -7.76
C PRO A 88 0.27 -10.64 -6.78
N GLU A 89 -0.76 -11.38 -7.19
CA GLU A 89 -1.92 -11.69 -6.36
C GLU A 89 -1.50 -12.57 -5.17
N GLN A 90 -2.04 -12.26 -4.00
CA GLN A 90 -1.77 -12.99 -2.76
C GLN A 90 -3.11 -13.37 -2.10
N PRO A 91 -3.85 -14.33 -2.67
CA PRO A 91 -5.14 -14.73 -2.14
C PRO A 91 -5.00 -15.42 -0.78
N ASP A 92 -6.04 -15.32 0.06
CA ASP A 92 -6.13 -15.99 1.35
C ASP A 92 -5.80 -17.49 1.30
N ASP A 93 -6.20 -18.18 0.22
CA ASP A 93 -5.93 -19.60 0.04
C ASP A 93 -4.44 -19.93 -0.01
N LEU A 94 -3.62 -19.01 -0.53
CA LEU A 94 -2.16 -19.16 -0.58
C LEU A 94 -1.55 -19.10 0.82
N PHE A 95 -2.10 -18.28 1.72
CA PHE A 95 -1.68 -18.24 3.13
C PHE A 95 -2.06 -19.55 3.82
N LEU A 96 -3.31 -20.00 3.62
CA LEU A 96 -3.87 -21.20 4.24
C LEU A 96 -3.28 -22.52 3.73
N ASP A 97 -2.60 -22.52 2.58
CA ASP A 97 -1.91 -23.70 2.04
C ASP A 97 -0.92 -24.29 3.04
N TYR A 98 -0.23 -23.45 3.82
CA TYR A 98 0.70 -23.91 4.86
C TYR A 98 0.00 -24.76 5.92
N SER A 99 -1.18 -24.36 6.41
CA SER A 99 -1.92 -25.12 7.41
C SER A 99 -2.41 -26.48 6.88
N ARG A 100 -2.54 -26.63 5.56
CA ARG A 100 -2.98 -27.86 4.90
C ARG A 100 -1.83 -28.80 4.54
N THR A 101 -0.70 -28.24 4.10
CA THR A 101 0.38 -29.02 3.46
C THR A 101 1.73 -28.87 4.16
N GLY A 102 1.89 -27.87 5.02
CA GLY A 102 3.17 -27.47 5.59
C GLY A 102 4.11 -26.76 4.61
N ASN A 103 3.69 -26.53 3.35
CA ASN A 103 4.51 -25.83 2.36
C ASN A 103 4.51 -24.32 2.64
N ARG A 104 5.65 -23.78 3.07
CA ARG A 104 5.79 -22.33 3.32
C ARG A 104 6.24 -21.53 2.11
N SER A 105 6.91 -22.17 1.14
CA SER A 105 7.62 -21.49 0.07
C SER A 105 6.68 -20.76 -0.87
N ARG A 106 5.52 -21.35 -1.18
CA ARG A 106 4.54 -20.79 -2.12
C ARG A 106 4.05 -19.39 -1.72
N PHE A 107 3.62 -19.22 -0.46
CA PHE A 107 3.25 -17.91 0.06
C PHE A 107 4.46 -16.98 0.16
N GLN A 108 5.58 -17.47 0.70
CA GLN A 108 6.78 -16.68 0.94
C GLN A 108 7.34 -16.06 -0.36
N GLU A 109 7.37 -16.83 -1.44
CA GLU A 109 7.83 -16.38 -2.75
C GLU A 109 7.00 -15.19 -3.27
N VAL A 110 5.67 -15.30 -3.20
CA VAL A 110 4.75 -14.22 -3.61
C VAL A 110 4.88 -13.00 -2.69
N ALA A 111 4.86 -13.21 -1.38
CA ALA A 111 4.99 -12.15 -0.37
C ALA A 111 6.29 -11.35 -0.56
N PHE A 112 7.40 -12.05 -0.81
CA PHE A 112 8.69 -11.41 -1.04
C PHE A 112 8.80 -10.78 -2.42
N ALA A 113 8.20 -11.35 -3.46
CA ALA A 113 8.16 -10.74 -4.78
C ALA A 113 7.45 -9.37 -4.74
N ARG A 114 6.35 -9.25 -4.00
CA ARG A 114 5.65 -7.97 -3.75
C ARG A 114 6.56 -6.98 -3.02
N ARG A 115 7.09 -7.36 -1.85
CA ARG A 115 7.95 -6.50 -1.01
C ARG A 115 9.22 -6.02 -1.74
N ARG A 116 9.84 -6.88 -2.55
CA ARG A 116 11.06 -6.55 -3.31
C ARG A 116 10.87 -5.50 -4.40
N ARG A 117 9.62 -5.18 -4.77
CA ARG A 117 9.32 -4.11 -5.73
C ARG A 117 9.54 -2.71 -5.17
N LEU A 118 9.38 -2.53 -3.85
CA LEU A 118 9.37 -1.20 -3.25
C LEU A 118 10.69 -0.46 -3.41
N ALA A 119 11.81 -1.10 -3.08
CA ALA A 119 13.11 -0.44 -3.12
C ALA A 119 13.53 0.04 -4.52
N PRO A 120 13.45 -0.77 -5.59
CA PRO A 120 13.74 -0.30 -6.95
C PRO A 120 12.84 0.87 -7.38
N LEU A 121 11.53 0.79 -7.14
CA LEU A 121 10.58 1.83 -7.54
C LEU A 121 10.88 3.16 -6.83
N VAL A 122 11.05 3.13 -5.51
CA VAL A 122 11.35 4.33 -4.71
C VAL A 122 12.71 4.93 -5.07
N LEU A 123 13.75 4.09 -5.24
CA LEU A 123 15.07 4.59 -5.62
C LEU A 123 15.07 5.19 -7.03
N ALA A 124 14.37 4.58 -7.98
CA ALA A 124 14.24 5.13 -9.32
C ALA A 124 13.52 6.49 -9.31
N GLU A 125 12.47 6.65 -8.51
CA GLU A 125 11.82 7.95 -8.31
C GLU A 125 12.77 8.97 -7.66
N CYS A 126 13.54 8.59 -6.65
CA CYS A 126 14.51 9.49 -6.03
C CYS A 126 15.61 9.95 -7.02
N VAL A 127 16.08 9.05 -7.87
CA VAL A 127 17.09 9.32 -8.90
C VAL A 127 16.54 10.27 -9.95
N GLU A 128 15.36 9.98 -10.49
CA GLU A 128 14.83 10.75 -11.63
C GLU A 128 14.02 11.99 -11.23
N ASN A 129 13.26 11.91 -10.14
CA ASN A 129 12.34 12.93 -9.64
C ASN A 129 11.39 13.45 -10.73
N LYS A 130 10.75 12.52 -11.44
CA LYS A 130 9.84 12.80 -12.57
C LYS A 130 8.37 12.48 -12.26
N GLY A 131 8.09 11.89 -11.11
CA GLY A 131 6.75 11.50 -10.66
C GLY A 131 6.20 10.21 -11.28
N ARG A 132 6.87 9.62 -12.27
CA ARG A 132 6.31 8.51 -13.07
C ARG A 132 6.24 7.18 -12.31
N PHE A 133 6.99 7.01 -11.22
CA PHE A 133 6.90 5.81 -10.39
C PHE A 133 5.94 5.98 -9.21
N VAL A 134 5.52 7.22 -8.90
CA VAL A 134 4.71 7.54 -7.70
C VAL A 134 3.43 6.72 -7.67
N ALA A 135 2.64 6.71 -8.74
CA ALA A 135 1.40 5.94 -8.79
C ALA A 135 1.61 4.42 -8.58
N GLY A 136 2.72 3.88 -9.10
CA GLY A 136 3.08 2.47 -8.89
C GLY A 136 3.54 2.17 -7.47
N ILE A 137 4.23 3.12 -6.82
CA ILE A 137 4.62 3.04 -5.41
C ILE A 137 3.37 3.08 -4.52
N GLU A 138 2.45 4.01 -4.78
CA GLU A 138 1.18 4.13 -4.05
C GLU A 138 0.38 2.83 -4.16
N ALA A 139 0.17 2.32 -5.38
CA ALA A 139 -0.54 1.06 -5.59
C ALA A 139 0.13 -0.12 -4.86
N LEU A 140 1.47 -0.16 -4.82
CA LEU A 140 2.20 -1.19 -4.08
C LEU A 140 2.03 -1.04 -2.56
N VAL A 141 2.12 0.18 -2.02
CA VAL A 141 1.92 0.46 -0.59
C VAL A 141 0.51 0.07 -0.17
N ASP A 142 -0.51 0.46 -0.94
CA ASP A 142 -1.90 0.07 -0.70
C ASP A 142 -2.05 -1.46 -0.69
N ALA A 143 -1.46 -2.13 -1.68
CA ALA A 143 -1.53 -3.58 -1.81
C ALA A 143 -0.79 -4.34 -0.68
N LEU A 144 0.27 -3.75 -0.12
CA LEU A 144 0.99 -4.29 1.05
C LEU A 144 0.23 -3.99 2.36
N ALA A 145 -0.34 -2.80 2.49
CA ALA A 145 -1.12 -2.40 3.66
C ALA A 145 -2.46 -3.16 3.77
N ALA A 146 -3.01 -3.62 2.63
CA ALA A 146 -4.21 -4.45 2.58
C ALA A 146 -3.97 -5.93 2.93
N GLU A 147 -2.72 -6.37 3.11
CA GLU A 147 -2.44 -7.73 3.59
C GLU A 147 -3.06 -7.93 4.99
N ARG A 148 -3.76 -9.06 5.21
CA ARG A 148 -4.39 -9.36 6.52
C ARG A 148 -3.40 -9.34 7.69
N THR A 149 -2.18 -9.78 7.41
CA THR A 149 -1.06 -9.76 8.33
C THR A 149 0.24 -9.76 7.54
N TRP A 150 1.30 -9.20 8.12
CA TRP A 150 2.66 -9.32 7.59
C TRP A 150 3.42 -10.52 8.17
N VAL A 151 2.81 -11.30 9.07
CA VAL A 151 3.39 -12.53 9.62
C VAL A 151 3.32 -13.65 8.58
N LEU A 152 4.40 -14.40 8.39
CA LEU A 152 4.41 -15.56 7.49
C LEU A 152 3.54 -16.70 8.04
N PRO A 153 2.89 -17.51 7.18
CA PRO A 153 2.03 -18.61 7.62
C PRO A 153 2.71 -19.60 8.59
N ALA A 154 4.02 -19.82 8.44
CA ALA A 154 4.78 -20.71 9.31
C ALA A 154 4.92 -20.21 10.75
N HIS A 155 4.77 -18.91 10.95
CA HIS A 155 4.86 -18.23 12.24
C HIS A 155 3.48 -17.96 12.85
N ASP A 156 2.41 -18.03 12.04
CA ASP A 156 1.01 -17.88 12.49
C ASP A 156 0.25 -19.22 12.52
N ARG A 157 0.80 -20.24 13.20
CA ARG A 157 0.26 -21.61 13.18
C ARG A 157 -1.20 -21.73 13.66
N SER A 158 -1.61 -20.86 14.59
CA SER A 158 -2.99 -20.81 15.12
C SER A 158 -3.93 -19.95 14.26
N LEU A 159 -3.43 -19.32 13.20
CA LEU A 159 -4.13 -18.34 12.37
C LEU A 159 -4.64 -17.13 13.16
N ALA A 160 -3.99 -16.80 14.29
CA ALA A 160 -4.43 -15.71 15.14
C ALA A 160 -4.26 -14.37 14.43
N ASN A 161 -3.12 -14.15 13.76
CA ASN A 161 -2.88 -12.92 13.01
C ASN A 161 -3.75 -12.86 11.75
N PHE A 162 -3.82 -13.95 11.00
CA PHE A 162 -4.63 -14.04 9.78
C PHE A 162 -6.13 -13.77 10.03
N GLN A 163 -6.63 -14.16 11.21
CA GLN A 163 -8.01 -13.93 11.65
C GLN A 163 -8.19 -12.58 12.37
N GLY A 164 -7.15 -11.75 12.50
CA GLY A 164 -7.22 -10.45 13.19
C GLY A 164 -7.36 -10.55 14.72
N LYS A 165 -7.02 -11.69 15.32
CA LYS A 165 -7.08 -11.92 16.77
C LYS A 165 -5.81 -11.50 17.52
N SER A 166 -4.69 -11.38 16.82
CA SER A 166 -3.43 -10.87 17.34
C SER A 166 -2.73 -9.99 16.30
N VAL A 167 -1.83 -9.14 16.78
CA VAL A 167 -0.94 -8.33 15.95
C VAL A 167 0.48 -8.59 16.43
N ASP A 168 1.18 -9.49 15.75
CA ASP A 168 2.54 -9.89 16.07
C ASP A 168 3.55 -9.28 15.10
N ILE A 169 4.77 -9.05 15.58
CA ILE A 169 5.89 -8.61 14.76
C ILE A 169 6.64 -9.84 14.28
N ASP A 170 6.74 -9.99 12.97
CA ASP A 170 7.53 -11.05 12.35
C ASP A 170 8.91 -10.54 11.93
N LEU A 171 9.96 -11.22 12.40
CA LEU A 171 11.34 -10.93 12.05
C LEU A 171 11.84 -12.04 11.12
N PHE A 172 11.95 -11.72 9.83
CA PHE A 172 12.42 -12.63 8.79
C PHE A 172 13.94 -12.87 8.84
#